data_AF-A0A931T1R2-F1
#
_entry.id   AF-A0A931T1R2-F1
#
_cell.length_a   1.000
_cell.length_b   1.000
_cell.length_c   1.000
_cell.angle_alpha   90.00
_cell.angle_beta   90.00
_cell.angle_gamma   90.00
#
_symmetry.space_group_name_H-M   'P 1'
#
loop_
_entity.id
_entity.type
_entity.pdbx_description
1 polymer ?
#
loop_
_entity_poly.entity_id
_entity_poly.type
_entity_poly.pdbx_seq_one_letter_code
_entity_poly.pdbx_strand_id
1 'polypeptide(L)' 'KILSIDNTREDIHRELILLYGKIGNRPAAARQYCDCERILKEELGISPSPTTTDAFRHVVAAR' A
#
# COMPACT_ATOMS: atom_id res chain seq x y z
N LYS A 1 9.71 9.35 4.73
CA LYS A 1 9.57 10.83 4.71
C LYS A 1 8.76 11.36 3.53
N ILE A 2 8.50 10.57 2.46
CA ILE A 2 7.68 11.04 1.33
C ILE A 2 6.18 11.07 1.69
N LEU A 3 5.64 9.99 2.25
CA LEU A 3 4.23 9.93 2.67
C LEU A 3 3.83 10.92 3.78
N SER A 4 4.81 11.51 4.49
CA SER A 4 4.56 12.58 5.46
C SER A 4 4.42 13.96 4.82
N ILE A 5 4.80 14.10 3.54
CA ILE A 5 4.67 15.34 2.76
C ILE A 5 3.45 15.24 1.86
N ASP A 6 3.31 14.10 1.17
CA ASP A 6 2.16 13.79 0.34
C ASP A 6 1.74 12.34 0.59
N ASN A 7 0.69 12.18 1.38
CA ASN A 7 0.16 10.89 1.79
C ASN A 7 -0.65 10.21 0.66
N THR A 8 -1.01 10.92 -0.41
CA THR A 8 -1.77 10.39 -1.56
C THR A 8 -0.90 9.70 -2.60
N ARG A 9 0.43 9.68 -2.41
CA ARG A 9 1.42 8.98 -3.25
C ARG A 9 1.26 7.47 -3.22
N GLU A 10 0.28 6.97 -3.97
CA GLU A 10 -0.06 5.55 -4.08
C GLU A 10 1.12 4.69 -4.55
N ASP A 11 1.96 5.23 -5.44
CA ASP A 11 3.17 4.56 -5.91
C ASP A 11 4.14 4.24 -4.77
N ILE A 12 4.29 5.17 -3.81
CA ILE A 12 5.13 4.98 -2.62
C ILE A 12 4.50 3.99 -1.63
N HIS A 13 3.18 4.03 -1.45
CA HIS A 13 2.47 3.00 -0.68
C HIS A 13 2.72 1.61 -1.27
N ARG A 14 2.62 1.47 -2.60
CA ARG A 14 2.88 0.21 -3.31
C ARG A 14 4.31 -0.29 -3.14
N GLU A 15 5.31 0.60 -3.23
CA GLU A 15 6.71 0.22 -2.97
C GLU A 15 6.90 -0.31 -1.55
N LEU A 16 6.32 0.35 -0.55
CA LEU A 16 6.39 -0.10 0.85
C LEU A 16 5.72 -1.47 1.04
N ILE A 17 4.55 -1.69 0.43
CA ILE A 17 3.85 -2.99 0.43
C ILE A 17 4.78 -4.10 -0.09
N LEU A 18 5.42 -3.88 -1.25
CA LEU A 18 6.35 -4.85 -1.86
C LEU A 18 7.60 -5.07 -0.99
N LEU A 19 8.16 -4.00 -0.42
CA LEU A 19 9.32 -4.10 0.48
C LEU A 19 9.00 -4.90 1.74
N TYR A 20 7.85 -4.65 2.37
CA TYR A 20 7.40 -5.44 3.51
C TYR A 20 7.23 -6.91 3.15
N GLY A 21 6.74 -7.22 1.95
CA GLY A 21 6.68 -8.59 1.44
C GLY A 21 8.05 -9.24 1.29
N LYS A 22 9.03 -8.53 0.71
CA LYS A 22 10.40 -9.03 0.52
C LYS A 22 11.09 -9.40 1.84
N ILE A 23 10.78 -8.71 2.92
CA ILE A 23 11.33 -8.99 4.26
C ILE A 23 10.44 -9.93 5.09
N GLY A 24 9.37 -10.49 4.50
CA GLY A 24 8.45 -11.41 5.17
C GLY A 24 7.45 -10.76 6.13
N ASN A 25 7.40 -9.42 6.22
CA ASN A 25 6.51 -8.69 7.13
C ASN A 25 5.14 -8.42 6.50
N ARG A 26 4.39 -9.51 6.23
CA ARG A 26 3.04 -9.44 5.65
C ARG A 26 2.04 -8.58 6.45
N PRO A 27 2.06 -8.57 7.81
CA PRO A 27 1.18 -7.68 8.57
C PRO A 27 1.45 -6.19 8.31
N ALA A 28 2.72 -5.80 8.13
CA ALA A 28 3.05 -4.43 7.76
C ALA A 28 2.59 -4.07 6.34
N ALA A 29 2.71 -5.01 5.39
CA ALA A 29 2.17 -4.82 4.04
C ALA A 29 0.64 -4.60 4.06
N ALA A 30 -0.10 -5.38 4.85
CA ALA A 30 -1.54 -5.22 5.01
C ALA A 30 -1.92 -3.86 5.62
N ARG A 31 -1.23 -3.44 6.69
CA ARG A 31 -1.46 -2.11 7.28
C ARG A 31 -1.20 -1.00 6.26
N GLN A 32 -0.10 -1.09 5.51
CA GLN A 32 0.24 -0.09 4.50
C GLN A 32 -0.82 0.02 3.40
N TYR A 33 -1.39 -1.12 2.95
CA TYR A 33 -2.47 -1.13 1.99
C TYR A 33 -3.76 -0.50 2.55
N CYS A 34 -4.14 -0.84 3.79
CA CYS A 34 -5.30 -0.23 4.44
C CYS A 34 -5.13 1.29 4.63
N ASP A 35 -3.94 1.76 4.98
CA ASP A 35 -3.65 3.19 5.07
C ASP A 35 -3.76 3.87 3.71
N CYS A 36 -3.21 3.26 2.65
CA CYS A 36 -3.35 3.75 1.28
C CYS A 36 -4.82 3.88 0.88
N GLU A 37 -5.63 2.84 1.12
CA GLU A 37 -7.06 2.86 0.79
C GLU A 37 -7.81 3.95 1.56
N ARG A 38 -7.56 4.06 2.86
CA ARG A 38 -8.16 5.09 3.71
C ARG A 38 -7.80 6.50 3.22
N ILE A 39 -6.51 6.77 3.00
CA ILE A 39 -6.04 8.10 2.58
C ILE A 39 -6.59 8.48 1.21
N LEU A 40 -6.53 7.57 0.21
CA LEU A 40 -7.08 7.86 -1.11
C LEU A 40 -8.59 8.11 -1.07
N LYS A 41 -9.30 7.39 -0.19
CA LYS A 41 -10.73 7.58 -0.03
C LYS A 41 -11.06 8.92 0.64
N GLU A 42 -10.35 9.28 1.70
CA GLU A 42 -10.56 10.50 2.47
C GLU A 42 -10.18 11.75 1.66
N GLU A 43 -9.03 11.74 0.99
CA GLU A 43 -8.47 12.94 0.34
C GLU A 43 -8.94 13.10 -1.11
N LEU A 44 -9.13 12.01 -1.84
CA LEU A 44 -9.39 12.02 -3.28
C LEU A 44 -10.74 11.36 -3.65
N GLY A 45 -11.41 10.68 -2.71
CA GLY A 45 -12.67 9.99 -2.96
C GLY A 45 -12.54 8.68 -3.77
N ILE A 46 -11.31 8.26 -4.09
CA ILE A 46 -11.01 7.11 -4.96
C ILE A 46 -10.51 5.90 -4.18
N SER A 47 -10.53 4.74 -4.81
CA SER A 47 -9.91 3.51 -4.31
C SER A 47 -8.49 3.33 -4.87
N PRO A 48 -7.63 2.49 -4.26
CA PRO A 48 -6.35 2.12 -4.84
C PRO A 48 -6.51 1.55 -6.25
N SER A 49 -5.54 1.82 -7.11
CA SER A 49 -5.46 1.25 -8.45
C SER A 49 -5.38 -0.29 -8.41
N PRO A 50 -5.77 -0.97 -9.51
CA PRO A 50 -5.59 -2.41 -9.65
C PRO A 50 -4.14 -2.85 -9.41
N THR A 51 -3.17 -2.10 -9.93
CA THR A 51 -1.73 -2.38 -9.76
C THR A 51 -1.31 -2.48 -8.28
N THR A 52 -1.81 -1.58 -7.44
CA THR A 52 -1.50 -1.59 -5.99
C THR A 52 -2.24 -2.71 -5.28
N THR A 53 -3.49 -2.97 -5.67
CA THR A 53 -4.29 -4.06 -5.13
C THR A 53 -3.65 -5.42 -5.44
N ASP A 54 -3.14 -5.61 -6.66
CA ASP A 54 -2.50 -6.85 -7.09
C ASP A 54 -1.13 -7.02 -6.42
N ALA A 55 -0.35 -5.94 -6.25
CA ALA A 55 0.88 -5.97 -5.47
C ALA A 55 0.63 -6.41 -4.01
N PHE A 56 -0.41 -5.86 -3.37
CA PHE A 56 -0.82 -6.27 -2.02
C PHE A 56 -1.19 -7.75 -1.99
N ARG A 57 -2.07 -8.20 -2.89
CA ARG A 57 -2.49 -9.61 -3.00
C ARG A 57 -1.31 -10.55 -3.19
N HIS A 58 -0.37 -10.20 -4.05
CA HIS A 58 0.85 -10.98 -4.28
C HIS A 58 1.64 -11.17 -2.98
N VAL A 59 1.82 -10.10 -2.21
CA VAL A 59 2.59 -10.13 -0.95
C VAL A 59 1.89 -10.98 0.12
N VAL A 60 0.57 -10.87 0.28
CA VAL A 60 -0.15 -11.63 1.32
C VAL A 60 -0.40 -13.09 0.94
N ALA A 61 -0.47 -13.41 -0.36
CA ALA A 61 -0.68 -14.77 -0.84
C ALA A 61 0.60 -15.62 -0.89
N ALA A 62 1.78 -14.99 -1.04
CA ALA A 62 3.05 -15.69 -0.99
C ALA A 62 3.22 -16.36 0.39
N ARG A 63 3.47 -17.68 0.44
CA ARG A 63 3.75 -18.45 1.68
C ARG A 63 5.21 -18.37 2.09
#